data_AF-A0A6P1UBV5-F1
#
_entry.id   AF-A0A6P1UBV5-F1
#
_cell.length_a   1.000
_cell.length_b   1.000
_cell.length_c   1.000
_cell.angle_alpha   90.00
_cell.angle_beta   90.00
_cell.angle_gamma   90.00
#
_symmetry.space_group_name_H-M   'P 1'
#
loop_
_entity.id
_entity.type
_entity.pdbx_description
1 polymer ?
#
loop_
_entity_poly.entity_id
_entity_poly.type
_entity_poly.pdbx_seq_one_letter_code
_entity_poly.pdbx_strand_id
1 'polypeptide(L)'
;MKFHRLLAQAVPAVAVLMTLPAQAHNAWFQPSKTVLNVDQWVTVDAGASTEPFVKDHAPLRLDHLRVTAPDGSTVEPQNPSTGRVRSTFDLQLLQAGTYKIALQNQGMAASWEENGQGKRWPPRGQPFTAEGFAKAVPKNAANLSVMEFLSRIETYVTAGKPGGVALKPSGKGLELVPVTDFNDLFTDEPATFQLLLDGKPAAGQAVEIIADGIRYRDAVNAIELTTGEDGRFTVQWPSPGLYWMSASAQDSAAQAPATRRRSSYTGVFEVLSP
;
A
#
# COMPACT_ATOMS: atom_id res chain seq x y z
N MET A 1 15.50 -48.64 52.23
CA MET A 1 15.50 -47.26 51.70
C MET A 1 15.46 -47.33 50.17
N LYS A 2 14.47 -46.67 49.55
CA LYS A 2 14.08 -46.84 48.14
C LYS A 2 14.92 -45.97 47.21
N PHE A 3 15.59 -46.56 46.21
CA PHE A 3 16.24 -45.85 45.11
C PHE A 3 15.18 -45.31 44.13
N HIS A 4 15.16 -44.00 43.89
CA HIS A 4 14.34 -43.39 42.84
C HIS A 4 15.23 -43.05 41.65
N ARG A 5 14.95 -43.69 40.51
CA ARG A 5 15.51 -43.36 39.19
C ARG A 5 14.76 -42.15 38.64
N LEU A 6 15.47 -41.04 38.40
CA LEU A 6 14.95 -39.89 37.67
C LEU A 6 15.09 -40.16 36.16
N LEU A 7 13.95 -40.33 35.49
CA LEU A 7 13.86 -40.31 34.02
C LEU A 7 13.79 -38.85 33.57
N ALA A 8 14.84 -38.38 32.89
CA ALA A 8 14.85 -37.08 32.22
C ALA A 8 14.00 -37.19 30.94
N GLN A 9 12.85 -36.51 30.91
CA GLN A 9 12.04 -36.36 29.70
C GLN A 9 12.61 -35.22 28.85
N ALA A 10 13.09 -35.53 27.66
CA ALA A 10 13.48 -34.54 26.66
C ALA A 10 12.23 -34.00 25.96
N VAL A 11 11.97 -32.70 26.09
CA VAL A 11 10.92 -32.00 25.33
C VAL A 11 11.51 -31.56 23.99
N PRO A 12 10.93 -31.94 22.83
CA PRO A 12 11.42 -31.45 21.55
C PRO A 12 11.00 -30.00 21.36
N ALA A 13 11.99 -29.12 21.19
CA ALA A 13 11.77 -27.71 20.86
C ALA A 13 11.27 -27.61 19.40
N VAL A 14 10.01 -27.26 19.21
CA VAL A 14 9.45 -26.91 17.91
C VAL A 14 10.02 -25.55 17.52
N ALA A 15 10.93 -25.53 16.54
CA ALA A 15 11.40 -24.30 15.93
C ALA A 15 10.29 -23.71 15.06
N VAL A 16 9.59 -22.69 15.58
CA VAL A 16 8.69 -21.86 14.77
C VAL A 16 9.56 -21.06 13.81
N LEU A 17 9.63 -21.50 12.55
CA LEU A 17 10.16 -20.71 11.45
C LEU A 17 9.23 -19.52 11.25
N MET A 18 9.57 -18.39 11.89
CA MET A 18 8.97 -17.11 11.56
C MET A 18 9.35 -16.80 10.11
N THR A 19 8.41 -16.95 9.19
CA THR A 19 8.56 -16.43 7.83
C THR A 19 8.71 -14.92 7.94
N LEU A 20 9.95 -14.42 7.80
CA LEU A 20 10.19 -12.99 7.69
C LEU A 20 9.31 -12.47 6.54
N PRO A 21 8.50 -11.41 6.74
CA PRO A 21 7.74 -10.83 5.65
C PRO A 21 8.76 -10.42 4.58
N ALA A 22 8.62 -10.99 3.39
CA ALA A 22 9.42 -10.57 2.25
C ALA A 22 9.25 -9.06 2.10
N GLN A 23 10.34 -8.29 2.22
CA GLN A 23 10.33 -6.84 1.98
C GLN A 23 9.79 -6.61 0.57
N ALA A 24 8.51 -6.25 0.49
CA ALA A 24 7.98 -5.63 -0.70
C ALA A 24 8.56 -4.23 -0.73
N HIS A 25 9.17 -3.83 -1.85
CA HIS A 25 9.66 -2.47 -2.02
C HIS A 25 8.54 -1.47 -1.72
N ASN A 26 8.82 -0.49 -0.85
CA ASN A 26 7.88 0.50 -0.37
C ASN A 26 7.61 1.51 -1.49
N ALA A 27 6.47 1.37 -2.16
CA ALA A 27 6.01 2.30 -3.17
C ALA A 27 5.43 3.56 -2.54
N TRP A 28 5.58 4.72 -3.15
CA TRP A 28 5.13 5.97 -2.57
C TRP A 28 4.85 7.03 -3.63
N PHE A 29 3.95 7.96 -3.28
CA PHE A 29 3.83 9.27 -3.90
C PHE A 29 4.33 10.33 -2.92
N GLN A 30 5.11 11.28 -3.39
CA GLN A 30 5.63 12.38 -2.58
C GLN A 30 5.22 13.70 -3.24
N PRO A 31 4.06 14.26 -2.85
CA PRO A 31 3.66 15.58 -3.30
C PRO A 31 4.56 16.66 -2.69
N SER A 32 4.79 17.76 -3.42
CA SER A 32 5.57 18.89 -2.93
C SER A 32 4.87 19.68 -1.81
N LYS A 33 3.53 19.64 -1.79
CA LYS A 33 2.60 20.18 -0.77
C LYS A 33 1.28 19.43 -0.87
N THR A 34 0.50 19.38 0.21
CA THR A 34 -0.83 18.77 0.16
C THR A 34 -2.00 19.74 0.39
N VAL A 35 -1.75 20.94 0.89
CA VAL A 35 -2.76 22.00 1.06
C VAL A 35 -2.36 23.24 0.26
N LEU A 36 -3.23 23.67 -0.65
CA LEU A 36 -2.99 24.74 -1.61
C LEU A 36 -4.24 25.62 -1.78
N ASN A 37 -4.09 26.72 -2.51
CA ASN A 37 -5.23 27.47 -3.06
C ASN A 37 -5.64 26.91 -4.43
N VAL A 38 -6.85 27.25 -4.87
CA VAL A 38 -7.28 27.02 -6.26
C VAL A 38 -6.32 27.73 -7.21
N ASP A 39 -6.12 27.14 -8.38
CA ASP A 39 -5.21 27.59 -9.44
C ASP A 39 -3.71 27.50 -9.09
N GLN A 40 -3.37 26.71 -8.06
CA GLN A 40 -1.98 26.39 -7.73
C GLN A 40 -1.54 25.04 -8.28
N TRP A 41 -0.22 24.87 -8.36
CA TRP A 41 0.43 23.69 -8.88
C TRP A 41 1.06 22.87 -7.76
N VAL A 42 0.94 21.55 -7.88
CA VAL A 42 1.68 20.58 -7.09
C VAL A 42 2.50 19.69 -8.03
N THR A 43 3.72 19.37 -7.62
CA THR A 43 4.58 18.37 -8.29
C THR A 43 4.59 17.13 -7.43
N VAL A 44 4.48 15.95 -8.03
CA VAL A 44 4.46 14.67 -7.33
C VAL A 44 5.58 13.78 -7.84
N ASP A 45 6.50 13.41 -6.95
CA ASP A 45 7.45 12.33 -7.20
C ASP A 45 6.78 10.97 -6.92
N ALA A 46 7.11 9.94 -7.70
CA ALA A 46 6.57 8.59 -7.57
C ALA A 46 7.70 7.55 -7.68
N GLY A 47 7.85 6.70 -6.67
CA GLY A 47 8.97 5.75 -6.61
C GLY A 47 8.65 4.51 -5.78
N ALA A 48 9.50 3.50 -5.90
CA ALA A 48 9.62 2.43 -4.92
C ALA A 48 10.98 2.52 -4.24
N SER A 49 11.08 1.95 -3.04
CA SER A 49 12.25 2.15 -2.18
C SER A 49 12.45 1.03 -1.18
N THR A 50 13.66 0.89 -0.64
CA THR A 50 13.93 -0.01 0.49
C THR A 50 13.27 0.52 1.76
N GLU A 51 13.38 1.82 1.96
CA GLU A 51 12.76 2.63 3.02
C GLU A 51 11.97 3.76 2.36
N PRO A 52 10.75 4.09 2.82
CA PRO A 52 9.93 5.11 2.17
C PRO A 52 10.70 6.40 1.86
N PHE A 53 10.47 6.95 0.66
CA PHE A 53 11.07 8.18 0.13
C PHE A 53 12.58 8.12 -0.18
N VAL A 54 13.29 7.05 0.17
CA VAL A 54 14.68 6.85 -0.25
C VAL A 54 14.71 6.43 -1.73
N LYS A 55 15.25 7.30 -2.60
CA LYS A 55 15.27 7.09 -4.07
C LYS A 55 16.36 6.11 -4.52
N ASP A 56 16.25 4.85 -4.09
CA ASP A 56 17.26 3.80 -4.30
C ASP A 56 16.76 2.58 -5.11
N HIS A 57 15.48 2.53 -5.44
CA HIS A 57 14.89 1.44 -6.23
C HIS A 57 14.22 1.96 -7.52
N ALA A 58 13.39 1.11 -8.14
CA ALA A 58 12.76 1.40 -9.43
C ALA A 58 11.70 2.53 -9.33
N PRO A 59 11.53 3.33 -10.40
CA PRO A 59 10.45 4.31 -10.49
C PRO A 59 9.09 3.60 -10.56
N LEU A 60 8.03 4.27 -10.06
CA LEU A 60 6.67 3.83 -10.36
C LEU A 60 6.34 4.15 -11.81
N ARG A 61 5.76 3.17 -12.51
CA ARG A 61 5.26 3.35 -13.87
C ARG A 61 3.91 4.06 -13.82
N LEU A 62 3.74 5.12 -14.61
CA LEU A 62 2.55 5.98 -14.51
C LEU A 62 1.38 5.51 -15.41
N ASP A 63 1.50 4.36 -16.08
CA ASP A 63 0.49 3.84 -17.02
C ASP A 63 -0.90 3.65 -16.39
N HIS A 64 -0.95 3.37 -15.08
CA HIS A 64 -2.18 3.21 -14.31
C HIS A 64 -2.41 4.34 -13.30
N LEU A 65 -1.74 5.48 -13.47
CA LEU A 65 -1.99 6.68 -12.68
C LEU A 65 -3.38 7.24 -13.04
N ARG A 66 -4.16 7.58 -12.02
CA ARG A 66 -5.43 8.28 -12.15
C ARG A 66 -5.47 9.41 -11.14
N VAL A 67 -5.80 10.61 -11.61
CA VAL A 67 -6.14 11.74 -10.75
C VAL A 67 -7.64 11.98 -10.84
N THR A 68 -8.31 12.02 -9.70
CA THR A 68 -9.75 12.30 -9.59
C THR A 68 -9.95 13.63 -8.90
N ALA A 69 -10.64 14.57 -9.57
CA ALA A 69 -10.99 15.88 -9.06
C ALA A 69 -12.11 15.82 -8.01
N PRO A 70 -12.35 16.90 -7.25
CA PRO A 70 -13.38 16.96 -6.21
C PRO A 70 -14.79 16.65 -6.70
N ASP A 71 -15.10 16.95 -7.97
CA ASP A 71 -16.39 16.61 -8.61
C ASP A 71 -16.49 15.14 -9.09
N GLY A 72 -15.39 14.38 -9.06
CA GLY A 72 -15.29 13.01 -9.54
C GLY A 72 -14.79 12.86 -10.98
N SER A 73 -14.54 13.95 -11.69
CA SER A 73 -13.95 13.93 -13.03
C SER A 73 -12.49 13.46 -13.00
N THR A 74 -12.02 12.91 -14.12
CA THR A 74 -10.59 12.53 -14.26
C THR A 74 -9.79 13.76 -14.70
N VAL A 75 -8.62 13.96 -14.10
CA VAL A 75 -7.68 15.02 -14.48
C VAL A 75 -6.41 14.40 -15.04
N GLU A 76 -5.95 14.95 -16.17
CA GLU A 76 -4.72 14.49 -16.79
C GLU A 76 -3.50 15.11 -16.10
N PRO A 77 -2.55 14.30 -15.59
CA PRO A 77 -1.30 14.80 -15.05
C PRO A 77 -0.48 15.49 -16.14
N GLN A 78 0.17 16.59 -15.78
CA GLN A 78 1.01 17.38 -16.69
C GLN A 78 2.48 17.00 -16.55
N ASN A 79 3.27 17.22 -17.60
CA ASN A 79 4.72 17.02 -17.61
C ASN A 79 5.21 15.65 -17.04
N PRO A 80 4.59 14.51 -17.39
CA PRO A 80 5.06 13.23 -16.87
C PRO A 80 6.47 12.93 -17.36
N SER A 81 7.35 12.54 -16.44
CA SER A 81 8.74 12.18 -16.74
C SER A 81 9.16 10.98 -15.89
N THR A 82 9.79 9.98 -16.52
CA THR A 82 10.29 8.79 -15.83
C THR A 82 11.82 8.72 -15.94
N GLY A 83 12.49 8.86 -14.81
CA GLY A 83 13.94 8.68 -14.70
C GLY A 83 14.33 7.25 -14.28
N ARG A 84 15.56 7.10 -13.79
CA ARG A 84 16.11 5.79 -13.36
C ARG A 84 15.52 5.28 -12.04
N VAL A 85 15.20 6.17 -11.11
CA VAL A 85 14.79 5.83 -9.73
C VAL A 85 13.50 6.50 -9.27
N ARG A 86 12.95 7.42 -10.08
CA ARG A 86 11.67 8.07 -9.81
C ARG A 86 10.97 8.47 -11.11
N SER A 87 9.65 8.56 -11.03
CA SER A 87 8.83 9.30 -11.98
C SER A 87 8.35 10.59 -11.32
N THR A 88 8.02 11.61 -12.12
CA THR A 88 7.48 12.89 -11.66
C THR A 88 6.38 13.35 -12.61
N PHE A 89 5.43 14.11 -12.10
CA PHE A 89 4.40 14.80 -12.87
C PHE A 89 3.87 16.00 -12.08
N ASP A 90 3.19 16.90 -12.76
CA ASP A 90 2.58 18.10 -12.19
C ASP A 90 1.05 18.02 -12.25
N LEU A 91 0.38 18.72 -11.34
CA LEU A 91 -1.07 18.84 -11.30
C LEU A 91 -1.45 20.27 -10.93
N GLN A 92 -2.32 20.89 -11.72
CA GLN A 92 -2.94 22.18 -11.41
C GLN A 92 -4.32 21.95 -10.78
N LEU A 93 -4.57 22.57 -9.63
CA LEU A 93 -5.81 22.38 -8.87
C LEU A 93 -6.84 23.45 -9.24
N LEU A 94 -7.60 23.20 -10.31
CA LEU A 94 -8.58 24.17 -10.85
C LEU A 94 -9.92 24.20 -10.12
N GLN A 95 -10.18 23.24 -9.22
CA GLN A 95 -11.42 23.13 -8.45
C GLN A 95 -11.10 23.16 -6.95
N ALA A 96 -11.97 23.77 -6.16
CA ALA A 96 -11.88 23.68 -4.70
C ALA A 96 -12.30 22.28 -4.22
N GLY A 97 -11.57 21.74 -3.24
CA GLY A 97 -11.78 20.40 -2.68
C GLY A 97 -10.53 19.52 -2.78
N THR A 98 -10.71 18.24 -2.43
CA THR A 98 -9.64 17.24 -2.43
C THR A 98 -9.59 16.47 -3.74
N TYR A 99 -8.39 16.40 -4.31
CA TYR A 99 -8.03 15.55 -5.42
C TYR A 99 -7.43 14.25 -4.87
N LYS A 100 -7.86 13.12 -5.43
CA LYS A 100 -7.25 11.80 -5.17
C LYS A 100 -6.28 11.47 -6.30
N ILE A 101 -5.02 11.26 -5.95
CA ILE A 101 -3.98 10.79 -6.86
C ILE A 101 -3.74 9.32 -6.52
N ALA A 102 -4.07 8.43 -7.45
CA ALA A 102 -4.05 6.99 -7.21
C ALA A 102 -3.34 6.23 -8.33
N LEU A 103 -2.59 5.20 -7.95
CA LEU A 103 -2.13 4.16 -8.87
C LEU A 103 -2.62 2.83 -8.34
N GLN A 104 -3.47 2.18 -9.13
CA GLN A 104 -4.04 0.89 -8.81
C GLN A 104 -3.50 -0.17 -9.76
N ASN A 105 -2.96 -1.25 -9.20
CA ASN A 105 -2.61 -2.44 -9.95
C ASN A 105 -3.47 -3.59 -9.47
N GLN A 106 -3.99 -4.36 -10.41
CA GLN A 106 -4.74 -5.57 -10.12
C GLN A 106 -4.41 -6.64 -11.16
N GLY A 107 -4.52 -7.90 -10.76
CA GLY A 107 -4.31 -9.01 -11.67
C GLY A 107 -4.11 -10.31 -10.91
N MET A 108 -3.60 -11.30 -11.61
CA MET A 108 -3.22 -12.59 -11.03
C MET A 108 -1.79 -12.92 -11.41
N ALA A 109 -1.12 -13.69 -10.55
CA ALA A 109 0.17 -14.27 -10.84
C ALA A 109 0.21 -15.71 -10.32
N ALA A 110 0.94 -16.54 -11.03
CA ALA A 110 1.18 -17.93 -10.75
C ALA A 110 2.66 -18.15 -10.48
N SER A 111 2.96 -19.05 -9.56
CA SER A 111 4.29 -19.60 -9.34
C SER A 111 4.21 -21.10 -9.15
N TRP A 112 5.19 -21.83 -9.66
CA TRP A 112 5.28 -23.28 -9.52
C TRP A 112 6.74 -23.73 -9.58
N GLU A 113 6.99 -25.00 -9.31
CA GLU A 113 8.29 -25.61 -9.47
C GLU A 113 8.34 -26.48 -10.73
N GLU A 114 9.42 -26.33 -11.47
CA GLU A 114 9.73 -27.13 -12.66
C GLU A 114 11.21 -27.47 -12.65
N ASN A 115 11.55 -28.76 -12.66
CA ASN A 115 12.93 -29.25 -12.60
C ASN A 115 13.75 -28.66 -11.42
N GLY A 116 13.11 -28.51 -10.26
CA GLY A 116 13.74 -27.92 -9.06
C GLY A 116 13.95 -26.39 -9.12
N GLN A 117 13.42 -25.71 -10.14
CA GLN A 117 13.50 -24.26 -10.28
C GLN A 117 12.11 -23.62 -10.15
N GLY A 118 12.04 -22.51 -9.41
CA GLY A 118 10.83 -21.69 -9.33
C GLY A 118 10.55 -20.99 -10.66
N LYS A 119 9.36 -21.22 -11.21
CA LYS A 119 8.80 -20.52 -12.36
C LYS A 119 7.72 -19.55 -11.91
N ARG A 120 7.50 -18.50 -12.69
CA ARG A 120 6.45 -17.50 -12.47
C ARG A 120 5.79 -17.13 -13.78
N TRP A 121 4.51 -16.78 -13.70
CA TRP A 121 3.74 -16.30 -14.84
C TRP A 121 2.64 -15.33 -14.36
N PRO A 122 2.26 -14.28 -15.11
CA PRO A 122 2.91 -13.83 -16.34
C PRO A 122 4.34 -13.35 -16.07
N PRO A 123 5.19 -13.24 -17.11
CA PRO A 123 6.45 -12.53 -16.99
C PRO A 123 6.22 -11.12 -16.44
N ARG A 124 7.23 -10.59 -15.72
CA ARG A 124 7.12 -9.27 -15.09
C ARG A 124 6.74 -8.20 -16.12
N GLY A 125 5.70 -7.42 -15.81
CA GLY A 125 5.21 -6.35 -16.68
C GLY A 125 4.24 -6.80 -17.78
N GLN A 126 3.89 -8.09 -17.85
CA GLN A 126 2.84 -8.57 -18.75
C GLN A 126 1.54 -8.85 -17.99
N PRO A 127 0.36 -8.64 -18.61
CA PRO A 127 -0.92 -8.93 -17.99
C PRO A 127 -1.18 -10.44 -17.91
N PHE A 128 -1.99 -10.83 -16.94
CA PHE A 128 -2.54 -12.18 -16.87
C PHE A 128 -3.63 -12.35 -17.94
N THR A 129 -3.54 -13.39 -18.76
CA THR A 129 -4.60 -13.88 -19.65
C THR A 129 -4.89 -15.36 -19.41
N ALA A 130 -6.17 -15.76 -19.39
CA ALA A 130 -6.53 -17.17 -19.18
C ALA A 130 -5.90 -18.11 -20.22
N GLU A 131 -5.81 -17.66 -21.48
CA GLU A 131 -5.16 -18.40 -22.56
C GLU A 131 -3.65 -18.55 -22.34
N GLY A 132 -2.97 -17.46 -21.97
CA GLY A 132 -1.54 -17.48 -21.69
C GLY A 132 -1.21 -18.36 -20.49
N PHE A 133 -2.05 -18.32 -19.45
CA PHE A 133 -1.94 -19.19 -18.28
C PHE A 133 -2.03 -20.66 -18.68
N ALA A 134 -3.07 -21.03 -19.44
CA ALA A 134 -3.31 -22.40 -19.86
C ALA A 134 -2.21 -22.95 -20.79
N LYS A 135 -1.54 -22.07 -21.55
CA LYS A 135 -0.41 -22.43 -22.41
C LYS A 135 0.91 -22.56 -21.64
N ALA A 136 1.15 -21.69 -20.66
CA ALA A 136 2.45 -21.57 -19.99
C ALA A 136 2.57 -22.42 -18.71
N VAL A 137 1.46 -22.67 -18.01
CA VAL A 137 1.45 -23.38 -16.72
C VAL A 137 1.10 -24.86 -16.94
N PRO A 138 1.99 -25.81 -16.57
CA PRO A 138 1.70 -27.23 -16.67
C PRO A 138 0.46 -27.64 -15.86
N LYS A 139 -0.40 -28.51 -16.39
CA LYS A 139 -1.61 -28.99 -15.70
C LYS A 139 -1.32 -29.71 -14.37
N ASN A 140 -0.15 -30.32 -14.28
CA ASN A 140 0.37 -31.02 -13.11
C ASN A 140 1.57 -30.29 -12.49
N ALA A 141 1.62 -28.96 -12.63
CA ALA A 141 2.69 -28.14 -12.07
C ALA A 141 2.86 -28.40 -10.56
N ALA A 142 4.07 -28.78 -10.16
CA ALA A 142 4.39 -29.02 -8.76
C ALA A 142 4.34 -27.70 -7.98
N ASN A 143 3.77 -27.72 -6.78
CA ASN A 143 3.70 -26.54 -5.90
C ASN A 143 3.07 -25.31 -6.57
N LEU A 144 2.07 -25.52 -7.43
CA LEU A 144 1.35 -24.44 -8.09
C LEU A 144 0.62 -23.57 -7.08
N SER A 145 0.95 -22.28 -7.07
CA SER A 145 0.26 -21.23 -6.35
C SER A 145 -0.21 -20.18 -7.34
N VAL A 146 -1.51 -19.89 -7.33
CA VAL A 146 -2.11 -18.81 -8.13
C VAL A 146 -2.74 -17.81 -7.17
N MET A 147 -2.28 -16.57 -7.24
CA MET A 147 -2.69 -15.49 -6.35
C MET A 147 -3.26 -14.33 -7.17
N GLU A 148 -4.45 -13.88 -6.78
CA GLU A 148 -4.97 -12.59 -7.19
C GLU A 148 -4.36 -11.49 -6.32
N PHE A 149 -4.03 -10.36 -6.92
CA PHE A 149 -3.55 -9.19 -6.18
C PHE A 149 -4.33 -7.95 -6.59
N LEU A 150 -4.57 -7.08 -5.60
CA LEU A 150 -5.05 -5.72 -5.81
C LEU A 150 -4.26 -4.78 -4.90
N SER A 151 -3.42 -3.95 -5.47
CA SER A 151 -2.62 -2.97 -4.73
C SER A 151 -3.03 -1.57 -5.16
N ARG A 152 -3.12 -0.67 -4.19
CA ARG A 152 -3.26 0.76 -4.46
C ARG A 152 -2.20 1.57 -3.73
N ILE A 153 -1.75 2.61 -4.41
CA ILE A 153 -0.90 3.66 -3.85
C ILE A 153 -1.68 4.95 -4.03
N GLU A 154 -1.86 5.71 -2.96
CA GLU A 154 -2.69 6.91 -2.97
C GLU A 154 -1.97 8.09 -2.26
N THR A 155 -2.25 9.29 -2.72
CA THR A 155 -2.00 10.53 -1.97
C THR A 155 -3.13 11.51 -2.27
N TYR A 156 -3.30 12.49 -1.40
CA TYR A 156 -4.40 13.45 -1.46
C TYR A 156 -3.83 14.86 -1.43
N VAL A 157 -4.35 15.72 -2.30
CA VAL A 157 -4.01 17.15 -2.33
C VAL A 157 -5.30 17.96 -2.35
N THR A 158 -5.37 19.01 -1.56
CA THR A 158 -6.57 19.81 -1.36
C THR A 158 -6.33 21.25 -1.76
N ALA A 159 -7.24 21.80 -2.57
CA ALA A 159 -7.33 23.23 -2.83
C ALA A 159 -8.47 23.84 -1.99
N GLY A 160 -8.13 24.70 -1.03
CA GLY A 160 -9.11 25.25 -0.09
C GLY A 160 -9.49 24.25 1.01
N LYS A 161 -10.77 23.89 1.12
CA LYS A 161 -11.27 22.99 2.18
C LYS A 161 -11.28 21.53 1.73
N PRO A 162 -10.92 20.56 2.61
CA PRO A 162 -11.04 19.14 2.29
C PRO A 162 -12.47 18.72 1.94
N GLY A 163 -12.60 17.72 1.07
CA GLY A 163 -13.88 17.11 0.71
C GLY A 163 -14.03 16.83 -0.79
N GLY A 164 -15.21 16.31 -1.17
CA GLY A 164 -15.56 16.01 -2.55
C GLY A 164 -15.79 14.52 -2.82
N VAL A 165 -16.25 14.23 -4.03
CA VAL A 165 -16.59 12.88 -4.51
C VAL A 165 -15.33 12.01 -4.64
N ALA A 166 -14.16 12.61 -4.86
CA ALA A 166 -12.88 11.90 -4.95
C ALA A 166 -12.58 11.01 -3.74
N LEU A 167 -13.05 11.39 -2.54
CA LEU A 167 -12.81 10.64 -1.30
C LEU A 167 -13.68 9.39 -1.16
N LYS A 168 -14.71 9.21 -1.99
CA LYS A 168 -15.56 8.01 -1.90
C LYS A 168 -14.75 6.74 -2.19
N PRO A 169 -14.87 5.69 -1.36
CA PRO A 169 -14.25 4.40 -1.64
C PRO A 169 -14.93 3.73 -2.84
N SER A 170 -14.17 2.88 -3.54
CA SER A 170 -14.64 2.14 -4.72
C SER A 170 -15.44 0.88 -4.36
N GLY A 171 -15.35 0.42 -3.12
CA GLY A 171 -15.85 -0.86 -2.63
C GLY A 171 -15.02 -2.07 -3.05
N LYS A 172 -13.75 -1.90 -3.45
CA LYS A 172 -12.92 -2.99 -4.01
C LYS A 172 -11.51 -3.08 -3.41
N GLY A 173 -11.18 -4.25 -2.87
CA GLY A 173 -9.94 -4.51 -2.16
C GLY A 173 -9.79 -3.61 -0.93
N LEU A 174 -8.54 -3.35 -0.54
CA LEU A 174 -8.22 -2.63 0.69
C LEU A 174 -8.20 -1.11 0.45
N GLU A 175 -9.01 -0.34 1.17
CA GLU A 175 -9.17 1.11 1.02
C GLU A 175 -9.09 1.80 2.37
N LEU A 176 -8.44 2.97 2.42
CA LEU A 176 -8.48 3.84 3.59
C LEU A 176 -9.53 4.92 3.40
N VAL A 177 -10.36 5.12 4.41
CA VAL A 177 -11.41 6.14 4.45
C VAL A 177 -11.10 7.13 5.59
N PRO A 178 -11.18 8.45 5.34
CA PRO A 178 -10.94 9.44 6.37
C PRO A 178 -12.10 9.46 7.37
N VAL A 179 -11.77 9.40 8.67
CA VAL A 179 -12.66 9.86 9.75
C VAL A 179 -12.22 11.27 10.17
N THR A 180 -10.91 11.48 10.26
CA THR A 180 -10.24 12.78 10.16
C THR A 180 -9.82 13.02 8.71
N ASP A 181 -9.98 14.24 8.21
CA ASP A 181 -9.68 14.59 6.82
C ASP A 181 -8.18 14.45 6.48
N PHE A 182 -7.86 13.84 5.33
CA PHE A 182 -6.48 13.48 4.96
C PHE A 182 -5.50 14.67 4.81
N ASN A 183 -6.01 15.89 4.60
CA ASN A 183 -5.20 17.10 4.47
C ASN A 183 -5.51 18.11 5.58
N ASP A 184 -5.96 17.62 6.73
CA ASP A 184 -6.24 18.38 7.95
C ASP A 184 -5.67 17.60 9.15
N LEU A 185 -4.36 17.37 9.12
CA LEU A 185 -3.66 16.56 10.12
C LEU A 185 -2.62 17.41 10.85
N PHE A 186 -2.70 17.47 12.17
CA PHE A 186 -1.80 18.25 13.02
C PHE A 186 -1.19 17.40 14.12
N THR A 187 -0.06 17.83 14.69
CA THR A 187 0.67 17.06 15.71
C THR A 187 0.05 17.13 17.11
N ASP A 188 -0.80 18.11 17.39
CA ASP A 188 -1.44 18.32 18.69
C ASP A 188 -2.78 17.59 18.84
N GLU A 189 -3.28 16.97 17.77
CA GLU A 189 -4.50 16.18 17.78
C GLU A 189 -4.33 14.80 17.13
N PRO A 190 -5.01 13.76 17.64
CA PRO A 190 -4.98 12.45 17.03
C PRO A 190 -5.86 12.42 15.77
N ALA A 191 -5.42 11.69 14.74
CA ALA A 191 -6.20 11.45 13.54
C ALA A 191 -6.77 10.02 13.53
N THR A 192 -8.03 9.88 13.13
CA THR A 192 -8.68 8.57 12.99
C THR A 192 -8.96 8.26 11.53
N PHE A 193 -8.74 7.01 11.14
CA PHE A 193 -9.07 6.50 9.82
C PHE A 193 -9.79 5.17 9.93
N GLN A 194 -10.48 4.78 8.85
CA GLN A 194 -11.14 3.49 8.74
C GLN A 194 -10.59 2.72 7.54
N LEU A 195 -10.11 1.51 7.78
CA LEU A 195 -9.69 0.60 6.73
C LEU A 195 -10.86 -0.31 6.35
N LEU A 196 -11.12 -0.40 5.05
CA LEU A 196 -12.17 -1.23 4.48
C LEU A 196 -11.58 -2.27 3.54
N LEU A 197 -12.11 -3.50 3.56
CA LEU A 197 -11.86 -4.54 2.58
C LEU A 197 -13.16 -4.82 1.83
N ASP A 198 -13.19 -4.53 0.53
CA ASP A 198 -14.38 -4.61 -0.33
C ASP A 198 -15.59 -3.85 0.27
N GLY A 199 -15.33 -2.64 0.79
CA GLY A 199 -16.35 -1.78 1.41
C GLY A 199 -16.82 -2.20 2.80
N LYS A 200 -16.26 -3.27 3.39
CA LYS A 200 -16.57 -3.73 4.75
C LYS A 200 -15.42 -3.40 5.71
N PRO A 201 -15.67 -3.16 7.00
CA PRO A 201 -14.62 -3.04 8.02
C PRO A 201 -13.54 -4.10 7.91
N ALA A 202 -12.27 -3.69 7.75
CA ALA A 202 -11.12 -4.57 7.76
C ALA A 202 -10.54 -4.64 9.18
N ALA A 203 -11.14 -5.50 10.02
CA ALA A 203 -10.74 -5.65 11.43
C ALA A 203 -9.46 -6.47 11.62
N GLY A 204 -8.71 -6.18 12.69
CA GLY A 204 -7.50 -6.92 13.07
C GLY A 204 -6.34 -6.76 12.08
N GLN A 205 -6.38 -5.74 11.23
CA GLN A 205 -5.40 -5.49 10.20
C GLN A 205 -4.24 -4.67 10.76
N ALA A 206 -3.02 -5.18 10.58
CA ALA A 206 -1.80 -4.43 10.89
C ALA A 206 -1.67 -3.22 9.96
N VAL A 207 -1.35 -2.07 10.55
CA VAL A 207 -1.06 -0.80 9.88
C VAL A 207 0.32 -0.34 10.33
N GLU A 208 1.22 -0.10 9.37
CA GLU A 208 2.56 0.44 9.59
C GLU A 208 2.61 1.87 9.07
N ILE A 209 3.16 2.78 9.87
CA ILE A 209 3.32 4.19 9.51
C ILE A 209 4.76 4.62 9.74
N ILE A 210 5.36 5.26 8.76
CA ILE A 210 6.78 5.64 8.74
C ILE A 210 6.92 7.09 8.29
N ALA A 211 7.57 7.93 9.10
CA ALA A 211 7.87 9.31 8.74
C ALA A 211 8.97 9.40 7.66
N ASP A 212 8.85 10.35 6.73
CA ASP A 212 9.92 10.71 5.79
C ASP A 212 11.19 11.17 6.53
N GLY A 213 12.34 11.09 5.85
CA GLY A 213 13.63 11.53 6.38
C GLY A 213 14.42 10.45 7.09
N ILE A 214 14.08 9.16 6.92
CA ILE A 214 14.79 8.04 7.57
C ILE A 214 16.30 8.11 7.36
N ARG A 215 16.75 8.49 6.15
CA ARG A 215 18.17 8.64 5.80
C ARG A 215 18.96 9.52 6.77
N TYR A 216 18.30 10.41 7.50
CA TYR A 216 18.90 11.36 8.43
C TYR A 216 18.57 11.06 9.90
N ARG A 217 17.98 9.90 10.19
CA ARG A 217 17.67 9.44 11.55
C ARG A 217 18.48 8.20 11.89
N ASP A 218 18.65 7.96 13.19
CA ASP A 218 19.34 6.77 13.70
C ASP A 218 18.48 5.49 13.62
N ALA A 219 17.16 5.64 13.40
CA ALA A 219 16.21 4.55 13.30
C ALA A 219 14.96 4.92 12.47
N VAL A 220 14.27 3.89 11.95
CA VAL A 220 13.02 4.04 11.19
C VAL A 220 11.92 4.66 12.05
N ASN A 221 11.80 4.20 13.31
CA ASN A 221 10.76 4.59 14.27
C ASN A 221 9.34 4.42 13.69
N ALA A 222 9.04 3.21 13.18
CA ALA A 222 7.72 2.88 12.68
C ALA A 222 6.67 2.95 13.81
N ILE A 223 5.50 3.48 13.49
CA ILE A 223 4.31 3.40 14.33
C ILE A 223 3.52 2.19 13.83
N GLU A 224 3.33 1.21 14.72
CA GLU A 224 2.60 -0.02 14.43
C GLU A 224 1.24 0.01 15.14
N LEU A 225 0.17 -0.14 14.37
CA LEU A 225 -1.21 -0.13 14.86
C LEU A 225 -1.95 -1.36 14.35
N THR A 226 -3.07 -1.67 14.98
CA THR A 226 -4.01 -2.70 14.53
C THR A 226 -5.40 -2.12 14.49
N THR A 227 -6.13 -2.37 13.40
CA THR A 227 -7.51 -1.90 13.28
C THR A 227 -8.46 -2.61 14.25
N GLY A 228 -9.41 -1.87 14.81
CA GLY A 228 -10.49 -2.40 15.64
C GLY A 228 -11.54 -3.19 14.85
N GLU A 229 -12.59 -3.67 15.52
CA GLU A 229 -13.67 -4.45 14.90
C GLU A 229 -14.44 -3.69 13.81
N ASP A 230 -14.52 -2.36 13.94
CA ASP A 230 -15.10 -1.46 12.95
C ASP A 230 -14.10 -1.05 11.85
N GLY A 231 -12.90 -1.64 11.84
CA GLY A 231 -11.83 -1.33 10.90
C GLY A 231 -11.13 0.01 11.18
N ARG A 232 -11.45 0.69 12.29
CA ARG A 232 -10.83 1.98 12.63
C ARG A 232 -9.52 1.83 13.38
N PHE A 233 -8.67 2.84 13.24
CA PHE A 233 -7.46 3.02 14.03
C PHE A 233 -7.20 4.52 14.20
N THR A 234 -6.51 4.86 15.29
CA THR A 234 -6.19 6.25 15.64
C THR A 234 -4.68 6.40 15.77
N VAL A 235 -4.14 7.46 15.19
CA VAL A 235 -2.72 7.78 15.14
C VAL A 235 -2.47 9.06 15.93
N GLN A 236 -1.49 9.05 16.82
CA GLN A 236 -0.89 10.27 17.36
C GLN A 236 0.38 10.59 16.58
N TRP A 237 0.50 11.80 16.05
CA TRP A 237 1.63 12.17 15.21
C TRP A 237 2.79 12.73 16.04
N PRO A 238 3.99 12.11 15.98
CA PRO A 238 5.11 12.53 16.81
C PRO A 238 5.77 13.84 16.35
N SER A 239 5.64 14.18 15.06
CA SER A 239 6.26 15.37 14.45
C SER A 239 5.56 15.77 13.15
N PRO A 240 5.68 17.03 12.69
CA PRO A 240 5.21 17.40 11.36
C PRO A 240 6.06 16.73 10.27
N GLY A 241 5.49 16.58 9.07
CA GLY A 241 6.16 16.02 7.91
C GLY A 241 5.28 15.05 7.11
N LEU A 242 5.86 14.42 6.09
CA LEU A 242 5.20 13.37 5.33
C LEU A 242 5.31 12.03 6.04
N TYR A 243 4.21 11.28 6.03
CA TYR A 243 4.10 9.94 6.58
C TYR A 243 3.64 8.98 5.50
N TRP A 244 4.42 7.93 5.31
CA TRP A 244 4.04 6.76 4.53
C TRP A 244 3.25 5.80 5.43
N MET A 245 2.13 5.27 4.93
CA MET A 245 1.27 4.34 5.65
C MET A 245 0.98 3.12 4.78
N SER A 246 1.05 1.92 5.34
CA SER A 246 0.68 0.71 4.62
C SER A 246 -0.06 -0.32 5.47
N ALA A 247 -0.93 -1.05 4.79
CA ALA A 247 -1.63 -2.21 5.31
C ALA A 247 -1.82 -3.25 4.19
N SER A 248 -1.94 -4.53 4.54
CA SER A 248 -2.29 -5.56 3.56
C SER A 248 -3.11 -6.69 4.15
N ALA A 249 -4.20 -7.03 3.48
CA ALA A 249 -5.06 -8.15 3.82
C ALA A 249 -4.83 -9.31 2.85
N GLN A 250 -5.02 -10.54 3.33
CA GLN A 250 -5.01 -11.74 2.51
C GLN A 250 -6.20 -12.64 2.88
N ASP A 251 -6.90 -13.15 1.88
CA ASP A 251 -8.05 -14.03 2.05
C ASP A 251 -8.15 -15.06 0.91
N SER A 252 -9.24 -15.83 0.92
CA SER A 252 -9.60 -16.82 -0.11
C SER A 252 -10.71 -16.34 -1.04
N ALA A 253 -11.07 -15.06 -1.03
CA ALA A 253 -12.12 -14.49 -1.88
C ALA A 253 -11.59 -14.10 -3.26
N ALA A 254 -10.78 -14.99 -3.85
CA ALA A 254 -10.13 -14.79 -5.14
C ALA A 254 -11.00 -15.27 -6.30
N GLN A 255 -10.83 -14.65 -7.46
CA GLN A 255 -11.42 -15.14 -8.71
C GLN A 255 -10.61 -16.32 -9.25
N ALA A 256 -11.28 -17.35 -9.76
CA ALA A 256 -10.61 -18.47 -10.41
C ALA A 256 -9.76 -17.99 -11.61
N PRO A 257 -8.58 -18.57 -11.86
CA PRO A 257 -8.01 -19.77 -11.22
C PRO A 257 -7.26 -19.51 -9.91
N ALA A 258 -7.21 -18.28 -9.41
CA ALA A 258 -6.62 -18.01 -8.11
C ALA A 258 -7.47 -18.58 -6.98
N THR A 259 -6.80 -18.99 -5.90
CA THR A 259 -7.46 -19.49 -4.67
C THR A 259 -7.17 -18.62 -3.45
N ARG A 260 -6.22 -17.68 -3.60
CA ARG A 260 -5.90 -16.66 -2.61
C ARG A 260 -5.84 -15.31 -3.25
N ARG A 261 -6.23 -14.30 -2.49
CA ARG A 261 -6.17 -12.91 -2.89
C ARG A 261 -5.39 -12.12 -1.86
N ARG A 262 -4.52 -11.23 -2.34
CA ARG A 262 -3.83 -10.24 -1.51
C ARG A 262 -4.29 -8.84 -1.91
N SER A 263 -4.76 -8.06 -0.95
CA SER A 263 -5.07 -6.65 -1.15
C SER A 263 -4.12 -5.78 -0.33
N SER A 264 -3.54 -4.74 -0.92
CA SER A 264 -2.65 -3.82 -0.21
C SER A 264 -3.01 -2.37 -0.43
N TYR A 265 -2.87 -1.61 0.64
CA TYR A 265 -3.02 -0.17 0.68
C TYR A 265 -1.67 0.46 0.99
N THR A 266 -1.35 1.52 0.25
CA THR A 266 -0.26 2.42 0.59
C THR A 266 -0.72 3.86 0.41
N GLY A 267 -0.52 4.70 1.41
CA GLY A 267 -0.89 6.11 1.41
C GLY A 267 0.27 6.98 1.83
N VAL A 268 0.32 8.22 1.34
CA VAL A 268 1.19 9.27 1.87
C VAL A 268 0.37 10.45 2.32
N PHE A 269 0.64 10.93 3.53
CA PHE A 269 -0.11 12.00 4.20
C PHE A 269 0.84 13.04 4.78
N GLU A 270 0.47 14.32 4.72
CA GLU A 270 1.22 15.41 5.34
C GLU A 270 0.59 15.75 6.68
N VAL A 271 1.43 15.84 7.72
CA VAL A 271 1.04 16.31 9.04
C VAL A 271 1.73 17.65 9.29
N LEU A 272 0.97 18.64 9.72
CA LEU A 272 1.45 20.00 9.95
C LEU A 272 1.67 20.25 11.44
N SER A 273 2.44 21.30 11.72
CA SER A 273 2.43 21.91 13.05
C SER A 273 1.13 22.72 13.22
N PRO A 274 0.62 22.87 14.45
CA PRO A 274 -0.57 23.67 14.75
C PRO A 274 -0.43 25.16 14.36
#